data_AF-A0A938PER3-F1
#
_entry.id   AF-A0A938PER3-F1
#
_cell.length_a   1.000
_cell.length_b   1.000
_cell.length_c   1.000
_cell.angle_alpha   90.00
_cell.angle_beta   90.00
_cell.angle_gamma   90.00
#
_symmetry.space_group_name_H-M   'P 1'
#
loop_
_entity.id
_entity.type
_entity.pdbx_description
1 polymer ?
#
loop_
_entity_poly.entity_id
_entity_poly.type
_entity_poly.pdbx_seq_one_letter_code
_entity_poly.pdbx_strand_id
1 'polypeptide(L)'
;MYTVLVFDNSNQPVDSLAVEIKNVRTGKIYTFLEKIYLGKGVYQVMNDGYTKEFTEEPEVIVFKGSKSGAEVESVYLFNTDKCRCHVQKLSGKDTLKINL
;
A
#
# COMPACT_ATOMS: atom_id res chain seq x y z
N MET A 1 -4.13 -2.86 10.02
CA MET A 1 -2.99 -2.53 9.12
C MET A 1 -3.01 -3.47 7.93
N TYR A 2 -2.80 -2.94 6.74
CA TYR A 2 -2.72 -3.69 5.48
C TYR A 2 -1.34 -3.54 4.87
N THR A 3 -0.81 -4.64 4.36
CA THR A 3 0.55 -4.73 3.82
C THR A 3 0.55 -5.42 2.46
N VAL A 4 1.68 -5.32 1.77
CA VAL A 4 1.97 -6.05 0.54
C VAL A 4 3.38 -6.63 0.59
N LEU A 5 3.52 -7.86 0.11
CA LEU A 5 4.81 -8.50 -0.10
C LEU A 5 5.32 -8.22 -1.50
N VAL A 6 6.57 -7.81 -1.65
CA VAL A 6 7.20 -7.62 -2.96
C VAL A 6 8.36 -8.61 -3.11
N PHE A 7 8.35 -9.34 -4.21
CA PHE A 7 9.41 -10.28 -4.59
C PHE A 7 9.99 -9.93 -5.95
N ASP A 8 11.23 -10.36 -6.19
CA ASP A 8 11.85 -10.32 -7.51
C ASP A 8 11.44 -11.53 -8.37
N ASN A 9 12.01 -11.62 -9.58
CA ASN A 9 11.79 -12.72 -10.51
C ASN A 9 12.32 -14.07 -10.00
N SER A 10 13.27 -14.05 -9.05
CA SER A 10 13.86 -15.23 -8.42
C SER A 10 13.13 -15.66 -7.14
N ASN A 11 11.96 -15.07 -6.84
CA ASN A 11 11.19 -15.28 -5.61
C ASN A 11 11.92 -14.84 -4.32
N GLN A 12 12.90 -13.95 -4.40
CA GLN A 12 13.51 -13.35 -3.21
C GLN A 12 12.73 -12.10 -2.79
N PRO A 13 12.50 -11.88 -1.48
CA PRO A 13 11.86 -10.66 -0.99
C PRO A 13 12.71 -9.44 -1.32
N VAL A 14 12.06 -8.38 -1.81
CA VAL A 14 12.75 -7.15 -2.23
C VAL A 14 12.63 -6.11 -1.15
N ASP A 15 13.76 -5.81 -0.50
CA ASP A 15 13.85 -4.79 0.53
C ASP A 15 14.22 -3.41 -0.05
N SER A 16 14.03 -2.36 0.75
CA SER A 16 14.45 -0.98 0.45
C SER A 16 13.91 -0.37 -0.86
N LEU A 17 12.67 -0.70 -1.26
CA LEU A 17 11.94 0.05 -2.28
C LEU A 17 11.69 1.49 -1.81
N ALA A 18 11.84 2.45 -2.73
CA ALA A 18 11.22 3.76 -2.60
C ALA A 18 9.72 3.62 -2.88
N VAL A 19 8.88 3.93 -1.88
CA VAL A 19 7.44 3.69 -1.91
C VAL A 19 6.66 4.99 -1.92
N GLU A 20 5.69 5.09 -2.81
CA GLU A 20 4.64 6.11 -2.82
C GLU A 20 3.28 5.42 -2.68
N ILE A 21 2.42 5.96 -1.82
CA ILE A 21 1.03 5.50 -1.66
C ILE A 21 0.13 6.71 -1.86
N LYS A 22 -0.75 6.65 -2.86
CA LYS A 22 -1.49 7.82 -3.34
C LYS A 22 -2.98 7.52 -3.50
N ASN A 23 -3.84 8.41 -3.02
CA ASN A 23 -5.26 8.41 -3.39
C ASN A 23 -5.41 9.00 -4.80
N VAL A 24 -6.01 8.24 -5.71
CA VAL A 24 -6.14 8.64 -7.13
C VAL A 24 -7.05 9.85 -7.28
N ARG A 25 -8.14 9.93 -6.50
CA ARG A 25 -9.16 10.98 -6.61
C ARG A 25 -8.69 12.31 -6.02
N THR A 26 -8.05 12.29 -4.86
CA THR A 26 -7.62 13.52 -4.15
C THR A 26 -6.18 13.91 -4.46
N GLY A 27 -5.40 13.01 -5.04
CA GLY A 27 -3.97 13.20 -5.26
C GLY A 27 -3.12 13.13 -3.98
N LYS A 28 -3.73 12.89 -2.82
CA LYS A 28 -3.03 12.83 -1.53
C LYS A 28 -2.03 11.68 -1.50
N ILE A 29 -0.82 11.98 -1.03
CA ILE A 29 0.21 10.98 -0.71
C ILE A 29 0.16 10.69 0.79
N TYR A 30 0.16 9.41 1.16
CA TYR A 30 0.12 8.96 2.54
C TYR A 30 1.54 8.73 3.10
N THR A 31 1.80 9.27 4.28
CA THR A 31 3.09 9.18 4.98
C THR A 31 2.91 8.58 6.36
N PHE A 32 3.41 7.37 6.55
CA PHE A 32 3.23 6.62 7.79
C PHE A 32 4.26 7.09 8.83
N LEU A 33 3.82 7.34 10.07
CA LEU A 33 4.71 7.71 11.18
C LEU A 33 5.64 6.54 11.58
N GLU A 34 5.19 5.31 11.35
CA GLU A 34 5.98 4.08 11.48
C GLU A 34 6.74 3.77 10.18
N LYS A 35 7.67 2.80 10.24
CA LYS A 35 8.40 2.37 9.04
C LYS A 35 7.44 1.77 8.02
N ILE A 36 7.35 2.38 6.84
CA ILE A 36 6.66 1.81 5.66
C ILE A 36 7.20 0.41 5.34
N TYR A 37 8.49 0.19 5.57
CA TYR A 37 9.12 -1.12 5.43
C TYR A 37 9.12 -1.89 6.77
N LEU A 38 8.47 -3.05 6.79
CA LEU A 38 8.27 -3.86 7.99
C LEU A 38 9.17 -5.11 8.06
N GLY A 39 10.09 -5.28 7.10
CA GLY A 39 11.01 -6.42 7.01
C GLY A 39 10.71 -7.35 5.84
N LYS A 40 11.73 -8.07 5.32
CA LYS A 40 11.63 -9.12 4.29
C LYS A 40 10.58 -8.86 3.19
N GLY A 41 10.72 -7.78 2.45
CA GLY A 41 9.84 -7.41 1.34
C GLY A 41 8.42 -6.98 1.73
N VAL A 42 8.12 -6.80 3.02
CA VAL A 42 6.81 -6.36 3.51
C VAL A 42 6.75 -4.84 3.56
N TYR A 43 5.76 -4.28 2.87
CA TYR A 43 5.48 -2.85 2.85
C TYR A 43 4.08 -2.57 3.36
N GLN A 44 3.93 -1.56 4.22
CA GLN A 44 2.65 -1.06 4.65
C GLN A 44 1.96 -0.34 3.49
N VAL A 45 0.69 -0.65 3.25
CA VAL A 45 -0.15 0.00 2.24
C VAL A 45 -1.13 0.96 2.90
N MET A 46 -1.75 0.57 4.03
CA MET A 46 -2.70 1.41 4.75
C MET A 46 -2.87 0.98 6.21
N ASN A 47 -3.37 1.85 7.08
CA ASN A 47 -3.70 1.52 8.47
C ASN A 47 -4.88 2.35 9.00
N ASP A 48 -5.32 2.03 10.22
CA ASP A 48 -6.47 2.68 10.87
C ASP A 48 -6.18 4.12 11.35
N GLY A 49 -4.92 4.58 11.28
CA GLY A 49 -4.56 5.97 11.55
C GLY A 49 -5.18 6.96 10.55
N TYR A 50 -5.66 6.46 9.40
CA TYR A 50 -6.27 7.27 8.35
C TYR A 50 -7.80 7.14 8.25
N THR A 51 -8.47 6.49 9.21
CA THR A 51 -9.94 6.28 9.16
C THR A 51 -10.74 7.54 8.90
N LYS A 52 -10.33 8.68 9.46
CA LYS A 52 -10.99 9.99 9.28
C LYS A 52 -10.94 10.51 7.84
N GLU A 53 -10.11 9.93 6.98
CA GLU A 53 -9.93 10.31 5.58
C GLU A 53 -10.72 9.43 4.61
N PHE A 54 -11.28 8.32 5.10
CA PHE A 54 -12.12 7.43 4.32
C PHE A 54 -13.59 7.62 4.68
N THR A 55 -14.46 7.20 3.76
CA THR A 55 -15.90 7.09 3.99
C THR A 55 -16.35 5.65 3.79
N GLU A 56 -17.65 5.37 3.91
CA GLU A 56 -18.17 4.04 3.55
C GLU A 56 -18.03 3.74 2.06
N GLU A 57 -17.89 4.78 1.22
CA GLU A 57 -17.63 4.65 -0.21
C GLU A 57 -16.16 4.22 -0.47
N PRO A 58 -15.93 3.27 -1.40
CA PRO A 58 -14.59 2.85 -1.79
C PRO A 58 -13.76 3.98 -2.40
N GLU A 59 -12.54 4.15 -1.89
CA GLU A 59 -11.50 5.02 -2.45
C GLU A 59 -10.42 4.17 -3.13
N VAL A 60 -9.91 4.68 -4.27
CA VAL A 60 -8.85 4.04 -5.04
C VAL A 60 -7.49 4.53 -4.54
N ILE A 61 -6.70 3.60 -4.00
CA ILE A 61 -5.35 3.84 -3.52
C ILE A 61 -4.35 3.09 -4.41
N VAL A 62 -3.32 3.79 -4.87
CA VAL A 62 -2.22 3.20 -5.64
C VAL A 62 -1.01 3.06 -4.73
N PHE A 63 -0.47 1.85 -4.66
CA PHE A 63 0.87 1.58 -4.14
C PHE A 63 1.83 1.55 -5.31
N LYS A 64 2.90 2.34 -5.26
CA LYS A 64 4.00 2.30 -6.21
C LYS A 64 5.32 2.09 -5.47
N GLY A 65 6.06 1.05 -5.86
CA GLY A 65 7.41 0.76 -5.36
C GLY A 65 8.43 0.87 -6.48
N SER A 66 9.60 1.41 -6.21
CA SER A 66 10.69 1.51 -7.18
C SER A 66 12.05 1.18 -6.57
N LYS A 67 12.93 0.55 -7.36
CA LYS A 67 14.31 0.24 -6.97
C LYS A 67 15.16 0.00 -8.22
N SER A 68 16.35 0.61 -8.26
CA SER A 68 17.32 0.43 -9.35
C SER A 68 16.75 0.61 -10.76
N GLY A 69 15.80 1.54 -10.93
CA GLY A 69 15.13 1.79 -12.22
C GLY A 69 13.97 0.84 -12.57
N ALA A 70 13.74 -0.21 -11.77
CA ALA A 70 12.54 -1.04 -11.86
C ALA A 70 11.40 -0.44 -11.03
N GLU A 71 10.16 -0.67 -11.48
CA GLU A 71 8.95 -0.23 -10.80
C GLU A 71 7.96 -1.38 -10.64
N VAL A 72 7.12 -1.28 -9.61
CA VAL A 72 5.98 -2.16 -9.39
C VAL A 72 4.81 -1.35 -8.85
N GLU A 73 3.60 -1.64 -9.31
CA GLU A 73 2.39 -0.93 -8.92
C GLU A 73 1.27 -1.90 -8.60
N SER A 74 0.39 -1.53 -7.66
CA SER A 74 -0.89 -2.19 -7.47
C SER A 74 -1.96 -1.21 -6.99
N VAL A 75 -3.17 -1.43 -7.48
CA VAL A 75 -4.37 -0.71 -7.07
C VAL A 75 -5.03 -1.45 -5.90
N TYR A 76 -5.50 -0.68 -4.94
CA TYR A 76 -6.25 -1.12 -3.77
C TYR A 76 -7.54 -0.32 -3.66
N LEU A 77 -8.58 -0.95 -3.14
CA LEU A 77 -9.81 -0.30 -2.75
C LEU A 77 -9.92 -0.34 -1.24
N PHE A 78 -10.04 0.84 -0.63
CA PHE A 78 -10.23 0.99 0.80
C PHE A 78 -11.45 1.84 1.10
N ASN A 79 -12.18 1.49 2.15
CA ASN A 79 -13.21 2.33 2.74
C ASN A 79 -13.07 2.28 4.27
N THR A 80 -14.05 2.81 5.00
CA THR A 80 -14.15 2.65 6.45
C THR A 80 -15.50 2.05 6.84
N ASP A 81 -15.56 1.46 8.03
CA ASP A 81 -16.81 0.97 8.60
C ASP A 81 -17.76 2.11 9.02
N LYS A 82 -19.02 1.78 9.31
CA LYS A 82 -20.05 2.75 9.71
C LYS A 82 -19.64 3.62 10.91
N CYS A 83 -18.86 3.06 11.84
CA CYS A 83 -18.39 3.81 13.02
C CYS A 83 -17.10 4.61 12.76
N ARG A 84 -16.50 4.48 11.57
CA ARG A 84 -15.22 5.07 11.17
C ARG A 84 -14.07 4.72 12.12
N CYS A 85 -14.12 3.51 12.66
CA CYS A 85 -13.17 2.97 13.61
C CYS A 85 -12.02 2.24 12.91
N HIS A 86 -12.30 1.62 11.75
CA HIS A 86 -11.34 0.81 11.01
C HIS A 86 -11.33 1.13 9.52
N VAL A 87 -10.14 1.15 8.93
CA VAL A 87 -10.01 1.08 7.47
C VAL A 87 -10.26 -0.36 7.06
N GLN A 88 -10.96 -0.57 5.96
CA GLN A 88 -11.24 -1.90 5.42
C GLN A 88 -10.67 -2.02 4.01
N LYS A 89 -9.90 -3.10 3.76
CA LYS A 89 -9.46 -3.47 2.41
C LYS A 89 -10.59 -4.22 1.72
N LEU A 90 -11.15 -3.63 0.67
CA LEU A 90 -12.14 -4.28 -0.17
C LEU A 90 -11.48 -5.11 -1.28
N SER A 91 -10.38 -4.60 -1.85
CA SER A 91 -9.60 -5.33 -2.84
C SER A 91 -8.15 -4.86 -2.89
N GLY A 92 -7.28 -5.69 -3.46
CA GLY A 92 -5.87 -5.40 -3.68
C GLY A 92 -4.99 -6.61 -3.41
N LYS A 93 -3.93 -6.75 -4.20
CA LYS A 93 -3.03 -7.91 -4.13
C LYS A 93 -2.25 -7.93 -2.82
N ASP A 94 -2.05 -9.12 -2.27
CA ASP A 94 -1.17 -9.31 -1.10
C ASP A 94 0.30 -9.52 -1.50
N THR A 95 0.55 -9.78 -2.79
CA THR A 95 1.89 -10.05 -3.32
C THR A 95 2.09 -9.43 -4.69
N LEU A 96 3.26 -8.83 -4.90
CA LEU A 96 3.68 -8.21 -6.15
C LEU A 96 5.04 -8.73 -6.62
N LYS A 97 5.27 -8.62 -7.92
CA LYS A 97 6.53 -8.94 -8.58
C LYS A 97 7.12 -7.67 -9.18
N ILE A 98 8.39 -7.41 -8.85
CA ILE A 98 9.19 -6.36 -9.48
C ILE A 98 10.27 -7.01 -10.34
N ASN A 99 10.50 -6.46 -11.52
CA ASN A 99 11.51 -6.97 -12.45
C ASN A 99 12.90 -6.45 -12.05
N LEU A 100 13.52 -7.15 -11.10
CA LEU A 100 14.91 -6.97 -10.67
C LEU A 100 15.78 -8.14 -11.13
#